data_AF-A0A840N1S6-F1
#
_entry.id   AF-A0A840N1S6-F1
#
_cell.length_a   1.000
_cell.length_b   1.000
_cell.length_c   1.000
_cell.angle_alpha   90.00
_cell.angle_beta   90.00
_cell.angle_gamma   90.00
#
_symmetry.space_group_name_H-M   'P 1'
#
loop_
_entity.id
_entity.type
_entity.pdbx_description
1 polymer ?
#
loop_
_entity_poly.entity_id
_entity_poly.type
_entity_poly.pdbx_seq_one_letter_code
_entity_poly.pdbx_strand_id
1 'polypeptide(L)'
;MHRSSESVAAIATALAKAQTELSNPEKSMVGMIHHNNRGDNPQTFRYASLSSGLEIVRKTLGGQQIAVAQTTDIDRANGLVNLTTILMHTSGEWISSDWPVCQLSDASAPRRMGAALTYARRYALFTLVGIAGEDDLDAPDLQNPEVGQKIESAANYQNRNSQHAVATSAPAALSKTQAAIVRGTLDADNSHSMRLQLQSDINALTTIEDLQLRATDILKAKNRLVASDAKLIEQAFTDKMVALQNQTPGKNAHPSIEDSKPSDNSQPTPPIISAPVRSPKEQRKKPRKRKGNGDAVVSTSGVVETISTERAIDATEKPKIDKSELALGEPRRHRDKAHLRFVASQPCLICDRSPSDAHHLRFPQPRALGRKTSDEFTVPLCRAHHRENHRFGDERTWWQRVNLDPIEVSRKLWTSTRGLK
;
A
#
# COMPACT_ATOMS: atom_id res chain seq x y z
N MET A 1 18.41 -1.94 1.37
CA MET A 1 19.72 -2.24 0.76
C MET A 1 19.45 -2.76 -0.64
N HIS A 2 20.21 -2.36 -1.66
CA HIS A 2 20.02 -2.89 -3.00
C HIS A 2 20.78 -4.21 -3.13
N ARG A 3 20.19 -5.19 -3.82
CA ARG A 3 20.85 -6.45 -4.20
C ARG A 3 20.81 -6.57 -5.72
N SER A 4 21.82 -7.15 -6.33
CA SER A 4 21.89 -7.36 -7.78
C SER A 4 22.58 -8.68 -8.13
N SER A 5 22.52 -9.05 -9.40
CA SER A 5 23.43 -10.06 -9.97
C SER A 5 24.90 -9.57 -9.95
N GLU A 6 25.84 -10.51 -10.15
CA GLU A 6 27.29 -10.24 -10.20
C GLU A 6 27.65 -9.22 -11.30
N SER A 7 26.99 -9.33 -12.45
CA SER A 7 27.04 -8.34 -13.53
C SER A 7 25.68 -7.66 -13.69
N VAL A 8 25.70 -6.37 -13.99
CA VAL A 8 24.49 -5.56 -14.27
C VAL A 8 24.60 -4.79 -15.60
N ALA A 9 25.58 -5.11 -16.44
CA ALA A 9 25.90 -4.31 -17.61
C ALA A 9 24.75 -4.26 -18.64
N ALA A 10 24.15 -5.41 -18.95
CA ALA A 10 23.03 -5.51 -19.89
C ALA A 10 21.76 -4.87 -19.33
N ILE A 11 21.41 -5.14 -18.08
CA ILE A 11 20.22 -4.53 -17.46
C ILE A 11 20.38 -3.02 -17.25
N ALA A 12 21.56 -2.53 -16.88
CA ALA A 12 21.83 -1.10 -16.74
C ALA A 12 21.74 -0.39 -18.09
N THR A 13 22.29 -0.99 -19.14
CA THR A 13 22.19 -0.43 -20.51
C THR A 13 20.74 -0.39 -20.99
N ALA A 14 19.98 -1.46 -20.77
CA ALA A 14 18.56 -1.52 -21.12
C ALA A 14 17.72 -0.53 -20.30
N LEU A 15 18.00 -0.39 -19.00
CA LEU A 15 17.31 0.54 -18.12
C LEU A 15 17.61 1.99 -18.51
N ALA A 16 18.86 2.33 -18.83
CA ALA A 16 19.24 3.64 -19.32
C ALA A 16 18.48 4.02 -20.61
N LYS A 17 18.35 3.07 -21.55
CA LYS A 17 17.53 3.27 -22.77
C LYS A 17 16.06 3.46 -22.41
N ALA A 18 15.50 2.63 -21.53
CA ALA A 18 14.11 2.72 -21.13
C ALA A 18 13.79 4.06 -20.46
N GLN A 19 14.72 4.60 -19.67
CA GLN A 19 14.58 5.88 -18.99
C GLN A 19 14.50 7.06 -19.96
N THR A 20 15.04 6.97 -21.19
CA THR A 20 14.87 8.02 -22.20
C THR A 20 13.44 8.11 -22.75
N GLU A 21 12.68 7.01 -22.71
CA GLU A 21 11.29 6.94 -23.16
C GLU A 21 10.28 7.09 -21.99
N LEU A 22 10.79 7.15 -20.76
CA LEU A 22 10.00 7.15 -19.54
C LEU A 22 9.41 8.52 -19.26
N SER A 23 8.13 8.57 -18.91
CA SER A 23 7.45 9.79 -18.50
C SER A 23 6.91 9.67 -17.08
N ASN A 24 6.79 10.81 -16.41
CA ASN A 24 6.15 10.84 -15.09
C ASN A 24 4.63 10.61 -15.22
N PRO A 25 4.05 9.75 -14.37
CA PRO A 25 2.61 9.48 -14.37
C PRO A 25 1.84 10.70 -13.87
N GLU A 26 0.62 10.85 -14.38
CA GLU A 26 -0.31 11.88 -13.91
C GLU A 26 -0.67 11.67 -12.43
N LYS A 27 -0.54 12.74 -11.64
CA LYS A 27 -0.83 12.75 -10.20
C LYS A 27 -2.34 12.92 -9.94
N SER A 28 -3.13 11.94 -10.36
CA SER A 28 -4.60 12.00 -10.37
C SER A 28 -5.27 11.70 -9.02
N MET A 29 -4.53 11.25 -8.01
CA MET A 29 -5.04 10.96 -6.67
C MET A 29 -4.63 12.02 -5.67
N VAL A 30 -5.47 12.29 -4.67
CA VAL A 30 -5.17 13.18 -3.54
C VAL A 30 -5.13 12.37 -2.25
N GLY A 31 -4.04 12.50 -1.50
CA GLY A 31 -3.83 11.93 -0.18
C GLY A 31 -3.92 13.01 0.90
N MET A 32 -4.23 12.61 2.13
CA MET A 32 -4.31 13.51 3.28
C MET A 32 -3.47 12.96 4.43
N ILE A 33 -2.56 13.78 4.93
CA ILE A 33 -1.74 13.51 6.11
C ILE A 33 -2.39 14.24 7.28
N HIS A 34 -2.80 13.48 8.30
CA HIS A 34 -3.33 14.06 9.53
C HIS A 34 -2.18 14.16 10.53
N HIS A 35 -1.83 15.37 10.92
CA HIS A 35 -0.88 15.57 12.02
C HIS A 35 -1.62 15.34 13.34
N ASN A 36 -1.00 14.61 14.28
CA ASN A 36 -1.60 14.32 15.59
C ASN A 36 -1.72 15.57 16.50
N ASN A 37 -1.29 16.75 16.03
CA ASN A 37 -1.43 18.00 16.76
C ASN A 37 -2.83 18.58 16.58
N ARG A 38 -3.46 18.93 17.70
CA ARG A 38 -4.88 19.29 17.85
C ARG A 38 -5.32 20.61 17.15
N GLY A 39 -4.54 21.13 16.20
CA GLY A 39 -4.82 22.38 15.52
C GLY A 39 -4.21 22.51 14.11
N ASP A 40 -3.54 21.47 13.60
CA ASP A 40 -2.99 21.52 12.23
C ASP A 40 -4.03 21.03 11.23
N ASN A 41 -4.22 21.80 10.15
CA ASN A 41 -5.03 21.37 9.04
C ASN A 41 -4.36 20.16 8.36
N PRO A 42 -5.14 19.16 7.88
CA PRO A 42 -4.57 18.01 7.20
C PRO A 42 -3.83 18.46 5.94
N GLN A 43 -2.56 18.09 5.82
CA GLN A 43 -1.76 18.39 4.64
C GLN A 43 -2.20 17.47 3.49
N THR A 44 -2.65 18.06 2.38
CA THR A 44 -3.04 17.32 1.18
C THR A 44 -1.87 17.20 0.23
N PHE A 45 -1.71 16.05 -0.42
CA PHE A 45 -0.67 15.83 -1.44
C PHE A 45 -1.24 15.10 -2.64
N ARG A 46 -0.75 15.38 -3.85
CA ARG A 46 -1.15 14.62 -5.04
C ARG A 46 -0.16 13.51 -5.33
N TYR A 47 -0.69 12.39 -5.82
CA TYR A 47 0.11 11.24 -6.20
C TYR A 47 -0.52 10.49 -7.36
N ALA A 48 0.28 9.74 -8.10
CA ALA A 48 -0.14 8.89 -9.18
C ALA A 48 -0.66 7.54 -8.65
N SER A 49 -1.68 6.98 -9.28
CA SER A 49 -2.13 5.62 -8.95
C SER A 49 -1.08 4.58 -9.35
N LEU A 50 -0.99 3.49 -8.57
CA LEU A 50 -0.09 2.36 -8.89
C LEU A 50 -0.38 1.77 -10.27
N SER A 51 -1.66 1.73 -10.68
CA SER A 51 -2.06 1.25 -12.01
C SER A 51 -1.51 2.12 -13.14
N SER A 52 -1.59 3.45 -13.02
CA SER A 52 -1.08 4.39 -14.02
C SER A 52 0.44 4.24 -14.18
N GLY A 53 1.17 4.18 -13.07
CA GLY A 53 2.61 3.95 -13.10
C GLY A 53 2.98 2.59 -13.71
N LEU A 54 2.27 1.51 -13.37
CA LEU A 54 2.52 0.18 -13.94
C LEU A 54 2.26 0.13 -15.45
N GLU A 55 1.30 0.89 -15.97
CA GLU A 55 1.04 0.95 -17.41
C GLU A 55 2.20 1.58 -18.18
N ILE A 56 2.71 2.72 -17.69
CA ILE A 56 3.89 3.39 -18.24
C ILE A 56 5.11 2.47 -18.14
N VAL A 57 5.39 1.96 -16.94
CA VAL A 57 6.58 1.11 -16.67
C VAL A 57 6.56 -0.17 -17.51
N ARG A 58 5.42 -0.86 -17.62
CA ARG A 58 5.34 -2.09 -18.44
C ARG A 58 5.57 -1.80 -19.92
N LYS A 59 5.08 -0.67 -20.42
CA LYS A 59 5.25 -0.27 -21.82
C LYS A 59 6.72 0.03 -22.13
N THR A 60 7.38 0.83 -21.30
CA THR A 60 8.77 1.27 -21.55
C THR A 60 9.78 0.17 -21.24
N LEU A 61 9.69 -0.46 -20.05
CA LEU A 61 10.62 -1.53 -19.66
C LEU A 61 10.43 -2.79 -20.51
N GLY A 62 9.19 -3.13 -20.87
CA GLY A 62 8.90 -4.27 -21.73
C GLY A 62 9.53 -4.13 -23.12
N GLY A 63 9.60 -2.91 -23.66
CA GLY A 63 10.29 -2.63 -24.92
C GLY A 63 11.80 -2.89 -24.85
N GLN A 64 12.41 -2.64 -23.70
CA GLN A 64 13.83 -2.90 -23.42
C GLN A 64 14.10 -4.27 -22.78
N GLN A 65 13.15 -5.22 -22.89
CA GLN A 65 13.29 -6.59 -22.40
C GLN A 65 13.51 -6.71 -20.88
N ILE A 66 12.99 -5.76 -20.11
CA ILE A 66 13.01 -5.76 -18.65
C ILE A 66 11.63 -6.11 -18.11
N ALA A 67 11.58 -7.07 -17.20
CA ALA A 67 10.40 -7.46 -16.43
C ALA A 67 10.49 -6.95 -14.98
N VAL A 68 9.34 -6.68 -14.38
CA VAL A 68 9.22 -6.23 -12.98
C VAL A 68 8.50 -7.29 -12.16
N ALA A 69 9.06 -7.67 -11.01
CA ALA A 69 8.39 -8.50 -10.01
C ALA A 69 8.40 -7.80 -8.64
N GLN A 70 7.29 -7.92 -7.91
CA GLN A 70 7.17 -7.40 -6.55
C GLN A 70 6.64 -8.50 -5.64
N THR A 71 7.49 -8.97 -4.72
CA THR A 71 7.18 -10.04 -3.78
C THR A 71 7.11 -9.48 -2.37
N THR A 72 6.16 -9.98 -1.58
CA THR A 72 6.00 -9.59 -0.19
C THR A 72 6.46 -10.76 0.67
N ASP A 73 7.39 -10.48 1.58
CA ASP A 73 7.88 -11.44 2.56
C ASP A 73 7.47 -11.01 3.98
N ILE A 74 7.21 -12.00 4.84
CA ILE A 74 6.84 -11.77 6.23
C ILE A 74 7.95 -12.33 7.11
N ASP A 75 8.81 -11.43 7.58
CA ASP A 75 9.88 -11.76 8.51
C ASP A 75 9.29 -11.85 9.93
N ARG A 76 8.98 -13.08 10.35
CA ARG A 76 8.45 -13.35 11.69
C ARG A 76 9.49 -13.15 12.79
N ALA A 77 10.79 -13.28 12.48
CA ALA A 77 11.84 -13.14 13.48
C ALA A 77 12.03 -11.66 13.87
N ASN A 78 12.00 -10.76 12.88
CA ASN A 78 12.12 -9.32 13.11
C ASN A 78 10.75 -8.61 13.24
N GLY A 79 9.65 -9.34 13.04
CA GLY A 79 8.30 -8.79 13.13
C GLY A 79 8.01 -7.72 12.08
N LEU A 80 8.56 -7.87 10.87
CA LEU A 80 8.43 -6.90 9.78
C LEU A 80 7.84 -7.55 8.53
N VAL A 81 7.03 -6.77 7.81
CA VAL A 81 6.60 -7.10 6.45
C VAL A 81 7.52 -6.37 5.49
N ASN A 82 8.21 -7.12 4.63
CA ASN A 82 9.16 -6.59 3.65
C ASN A 82 8.60 -6.73 2.24
N LEU A 83 8.88 -5.76 1.40
CA LEU A 83 8.59 -5.78 -0.03
C LEU A 83 9.89 -5.80 -0.81
N THR A 84 10.09 -6.82 -1.63
CA THR A 84 11.20 -6.88 -2.58
C THR A 84 10.67 -6.54 -3.97
N THR A 85 11.23 -5.50 -4.59
CA THR A 85 10.98 -5.16 -5.99
C THR A 85 12.20 -5.55 -6.81
N ILE A 86 12.02 -6.34 -7.87
CA ILE A 86 13.09 -6.85 -8.73
C ILE A 86 12.82 -6.43 -10.18
N LEU A 87 13.84 -5.85 -10.82
CA LEU A 87 13.94 -5.69 -12.27
C LEU A 87 14.79 -6.82 -12.82
N MET A 88 14.28 -7.55 -13.81
CA MET A 88 14.95 -8.71 -14.41
C MET A 88 15.05 -8.51 -15.92
N HIS A 89 16.24 -8.68 -16.47
CA HIS A 89 16.47 -8.60 -17.91
C HIS A 89 16.57 -10.00 -18.54
N THR A 90 16.31 -10.11 -19.84
CA THR A 90 16.39 -11.39 -20.58
C THR A 90 17.79 -12.03 -20.57
N SER A 91 18.84 -11.26 -20.29
CA SER A 91 20.20 -11.78 -20.08
C SER A 91 20.36 -12.60 -18.79
N GLY A 92 19.38 -12.55 -17.88
CA GLY A 92 19.46 -13.14 -16.54
C GLY A 92 20.01 -12.17 -15.48
N GLU A 93 20.47 -10.98 -15.89
CA GLU A 93 20.87 -9.94 -14.94
C GLU A 93 19.66 -9.30 -14.26
N TRP A 94 19.83 -8.91 -13.00
CA TRP A 94 18.75 -8.33 -12.21
C TRP A 94 19.25 -7.33 -11.18
N ILE A 95 18.37 -6.39 -10.83
CA ILE A 95 18.57 -5.41 -9.76
C ILE A 95 17.33 -5.45 -8.88
N SER A 96 17.51 -5.38 -7.57
CA SER A 96 16.41 -5.41 -6.61
C SER A 96 16.56 -4.36 -5.50
N SER A 97 15.42 -3.98 -4.94
CA SER A 97 15.31 -3.11 -3.79
C SER A 97 14.38 -3.73 -2.76
N ASP A 98 14.86 -3.83 -1.53
CA ASP A 98 14.08 -4.27 -0.37
C ASP A 98 13.57 -3.06 0.41
N TRP A 99 12.26 -3.03 0.65
CA TRP A 99 11.55 -1.96 1.35
C TRP A 99 10.80 -2.49 2.58
N PRO A 100 11.10 -1.99 3.80
CA PRO A 100 10.33 -2.34 4.99
C PRO A 100 8.96 -1.64 4.95
N VAL A 101 7.88 -2.41 4.95
CA VAL A 101 6.51 -1.91 4.72
C VAL A 101 5.86 -1.47 6.02
N CYS A 102 5.69 -2.40 6.96
CA CYS A 102 5.06 -2.15 8.26
C CYS A 102 5.46 -3.24 9.26
N GLN A 103 5.18 -3.02 10.54
CA GLN A 103 5.32 -4.07 11.55
C GLN A 103 4.29 -5.18 11.33
N LEU A 104 4.62 -6.40 11.74
CA LEU A 104 3.73 -7.55 11.67
C LEU A 104 2.52 -7.39 12.61
N SER A 105 2.66 -6.62 13.69
CA SER A 105 1.55 -6.24 14.57
C SER A 105 0.45 -5.47 13.81
N ASP A 106 0.81 -4.65 12.82
CA ASP A 106 -0.13 -3.94 11.95
C ASP A 106 -0.82 -4.83 10.91
N ALA A 107 -0.30 -6.04 10.66
CA ALA A 107 -0.95 -7.03 9.80
C ALA A 107 -2.28 -7.54 10.38
N SER A 108 -2.51 -7.36 11.69
CA SER A 108 -3.80 -7.61 12.35
C SER A 108 -4.94 -6.75 11.81
N ALA A 109 -4.62 -5.65 11.10
CA ALA A 109 -5.56 -4.81 10.36
C ALA A 109 -5.34 -4.97 8.84
N PRO A 110 -5.97 -5.96 8.17
CA PRO A 110 -5.71 -6.27 6.75
C PRO A 110 -5.88 -5.08 5.80
N ARG A 111 -6.79 -4.16 6.10
CA ARG A 111 -6.99 -2.94 5.29
C ARG A 111 -5.81 -1.98 5.39
N ARG A 112 -5.23 -1.82 6.58
CA ARG A 112 -4.07 -0.96 6.81
C ARG A 112 -2.83 -1.56 6.16
N MET A 113 -2.61 -2.86 6.34
CA MET A 113 -1.54 -3.60 5.67
C MET A 113 -1.67 -3.52 4.14
N GLY A 114 -2.88 -3.68 3.60
CA GLY A 114 -3.13 -3.54 2.16
C GLY A 114 -2.83 -2.13 1.62
N ALA A 115 -3.17 -1.09 2.38
CA ALA A 115 -2.83 0.30 2.05
C ALA A 115 -1.32 0.53 2.11
N ALA A 116 -0.64 0.05 3.15
CA ALA A 116 0.81 0.14 3.31
C ALA A 116 1.56 -0.59 2.19
N LEU A 117 1.10 -1.78 1.79
CA LEU A 117 1.67 -2.52 0.66
C LEU A 117 1.45 -1.81 -0.68
N THR A 118 0.27 -1.23 -0.88
CA THR A 118 -0.01 -0.48 -2.12
C THR A 118 0.86 0.77 -2.20
N TYR A 119 1.04 1.45 -1.08
CA TYR A 119 1.99 2.55 -0.93
C TYR A 119 3.40 2.06 -1.25
N ALA A 120 3.95 1.10 -0.49
CA ALA A 120 5.31 0.60 -0.68
C ALA A 120 5.58 0.12 -2.11
N ARG A 121 4.64 -0.58 -2.76
CA ARG A 121 4.79 -1.03 -4.16
C ARG A 121 4.95 0.11 -5.14
N ARG A 122 4.23 1.21 -4.93
CA ARG A 122 4.33 2.41 -5.76
C ARG A 122 5.70 3.06 -5.60
N TYR A 123 6.10 3.36 -4.37
CA TYR A 123 7.37 4.05 -4.09
C TYR A 123 8.55 3.19 -4.51
N ALA A 124 8.63 1.94 -4.06
CA ALA A 124 9.76 1.06 -4.36
C ALA A 124 9.95 0.87 -5.87
N LEU A 125 8.86 0.78 -6.65
CA LEU A 125 8.95 0.70 -8.10
C LEU A 125 9.40 2.03 -8.71
N PHE A 126 8.79 3.14 -8.34
CA PHE A 126 9.06 4.44 -8.94
C PHE A 126 10.48 4.91 -8.64
N THR A 127 10.97 4.68 -7.42
CA THR A 127 12.37 4.96 -7.05
C THR A 127 13.35 4.10 -7.83
N LEU A 128 13.01 2.83 -8.08
CA LEU A 128 13.91 1.90 -8.76
C LEU A 128 14.00 2.16 -10.27
N VAL A 129 12.91 2.63 -10.88
CA VAL A 129 12.84 2.92 -12.32
C VAL A 129 13.20 4.38 -12.62
N GLY A 130 13.11 5.30 -11.65
CA GLY A 130 13.45 6.71 -11.80
C GLY A 130 12.27 7.59 -12.23
N ILE A 131 11.08 7.32 -11.68
CA ILE A 131 9.85 8.09 -11.94
C ILE A 131 9.47 8.92 -10.72
N ALA A 132 9.06 10.18 -10.94
CA ALA A 132 8.42 11.00 -9.92
C ALA A 132 6.89 10.85 -9.99
N GLY A 133 6.31 10.17 -9.00
CA GLY A 133 4.87 9.88 -8.95
C GLY A 133 4.08 10.69 -7.94
N GLU A 134 4.67 11.69 -7.30
CA GLU A 134 4.02 12.50 -6.25
C GLU A 134 4.56 13.91 -6.20
N ASP A 135 3.84 14.79 -5.51
CA ASP A 135 4.30 16.14 -5.21
C ASP A 135 5.40 16.09 -4.14
N ASP A 136 6.47 16.85 -4.38
CA ASP A 136 7.54 17.06 -3.40
C ASP A 136 7.02 18.08 -2.38
N LEU A 137 6.68 17.59 -1.19
CA LEU A 137 6.03 18.40 -0.14
C LEU A 137 7.02 19.29 0.63
N ASP A 138 8.32 19.05 0.45
CA ASP A 138 9.39 19.74 1.18
C ASP A 138 10.11 20.78 0.31
N ALA A 139 9.78 20.86 -0.98
CA ALA A 139 10.27 21.90 -1.87
C ALA A 139 9.66 23.26 -1.50
N PRO A 140 10.47 24.32 -1.27
CA PRO A 140 9.92 25.66 -1.12
C PRO A 140 9.16 26.01 -2.40
N ASP A 141 7.93 26.49 -2.23
CA ASP A 141 6.98 26.79 -3.30
C ASP A 141 7.53 27.94 -4.17
N LEU A 142 8.36 27.61 -5.16
CA LEU A 142 9.04 28.59 -6.00
C LEU A 142 8.22 29.00 -7.24
N GLN A 143 6.99 28.52 -7.40
CA GLN A 143 6.13 28.85 -8.55
C GLN A 143 4.64 28.65 -8.24
N ASN A 144 3.99 29.68 -7.66
CA ASN A 144 2.68 30.14 -8.14
C ASN A 144 2.27 31.51 -7.52
N PRO A 145 2.60 32.66 -8.12
CA PRO A 145 1.72 33.80 -8.01
C PRO A 145 0.49 33.49 -8.90
N GLU A 146 -0.72 33.64 -8.36
CA GLU A 146 -2.02 33.43 -9.03
C GLU A 146 -2.68 32.05 -8.89
N VAL A 147 -3.25 31.79 -7.70
CA VAL A 147 -4.64 31.31 -7.63
C VAL A 147 -5.36 32.07 -6.52
N GLY A 148 -5.75 33.29 -6.86
CA GLY A 148 -6.78 34.02 -6.16
C GLY A 148 -7.72 34.60 -7.20
N GLN A 149 -8.70 33.83 -7.68
CA GLN A 149 -9.92 34.41 -8.23
C GLN A 149 -11.09 33.41 -8.30
N LYS A 150 -12.19 33.89 -7.74
CA LYS A 150 -13.56 33.36 -7.65
C LYS A 150 -14.06 32.67 -8.92
N ILE A 151 -14.77 31.56 -8.73
CA ILE A 151 -16.01 31.30 -9.48
C ILE A 151 -17.09 30.89 -8.47
N GLU A 152 -17.86 31.89 -8.05
CA GLU A 152 -19.25 31.69 -7.64
C GLU A 152 -20.10 31.67 -8.92
N SER A 153 -20.91 30.64 -9.11
CA SER A 153 -22.12 30.74 -9.94
C SER A 153 -23.27 30.08 -9.19
N ALA A 154 -24.24 30.93 -8.87
CA ALA A 154 -25.39 30.68 -8.02
C ALA A 154 -26.49 29.89 -8.74
N ALA A 155 -27.21 29.06 -7.98
CA ALA A 155 -28.63 28.84 -8.19
C ALA A 155 -29.32 28.66 -6.82
N ASN A 156 -30.24 29.58 -6.55
CA ASN A 156 -31.02 29.86 -5.35
C ASN A 156 -31.75 28.66 -4.71
N TYR A 157 -32.00 28.74 -3.38
CA TYR A 157 -33.34 28.95 -2.80
C TYR A 157 -33.24 29.16 -1.27
N GLN A 158 -33.52 30.41 -0.82
CA GLN A 158 -34.34 30.86 0.34
C GLN A 158 -34.24 30.04 1.67
N ASN A 159 -34.10 30.59 2.90
CA ASN A 159 -34.68 31.79 3.49
C ASN A 159 -34.22 31.99 4.97
N ARG A 160 -34.11 33.26 5.39
CA ARG A 160 -34.50 33.86 6.70
C ARG A 160 -33.69 33.74 8.02
N ASN A 161 -33.44 34.96 8.53
CA ASN A 161 -33.23 35.45 9.90
C ASN A 161 -31.92 35.01 10.59
N SER A 162 -31.10 35.89 11.17
CA SER A 162 -31.37 37.11 11.96
C SER A 162 -30.08 37.96 12.00
N GLN A 163 -30.10 39.23 11.58
CA GLN A 163 -30.24 40.45 12.41
C GLN A 163 -29.13 40.72 13.46
N HIS A 164 -28.42 41.83 13.19
CA HIS A 164 -27.86 42.87 14.08
C HIS A 164 -26.52 42.69 14.84
N ALA A 165 -25.50 43.46 14.40
CA ALA A 165 -24.74 44.53 15.12
C ALA A 165 -23.37 44.76 14.38
N VAL A 166 -23.21 45.73 13.48
CA VAL A 166 -22.89 47.18 13.62
C VAL A 166 -21.51 47.51 14.26
N ALA A 167 -20.61 48.01 13.38
CA ALA A 167 -19.54 49.03 13.55
C ALA A 167 -18.33 48.72 14.46
N THR A 168 -17.07 49.16 14.24
CA THR A 168 -16.54 50.34 13.51
C THR A 168 -15.00 50.23 13.35
N SER A 169 -14.49 50.76 12.23
CA SER A 169 -13.19 51.42 11.94
C SER A 169 -11.91 51.24 12.81
N ALA A 170 -10.79 50.99 12.11
CA ALA A 170 -9.37 51.10 12.51
C ALA A 170 -8.91 52.57 12.77
N PRO A 171 -7.68 52.87 13.26
CA PRO A 171 -6.44 52.76 12.45
C PRO A 171 -5.11 52.38 13.18
N ALA A 172 -4.09 52.19 12.34
CA ALA A 172 -2.66 51.86 12.46
C ALA A 172 -1.81 52.31 13.68
N ALA A 173 -0.82 51.48 14.05
CA ALA A 173 0.55 51.91 14.42
C ALA A 173 1.60 50.77 14.39
N LEU A 174 2.58 50.91 13.48
CA LEU A 174 4.04 50.71 13.62
C LEU A 174 4.66 49.42 14.22
N SER A 175 5.36 48.72 13.34
CA SER A 175 6.65 48.02 13.46
C SER A 175 7.02 47.27 14.76
N LYS A 176 7.14 45.94 14.62
CA LYS A 176 8.31 45.19 15.10
C LYS A 176 8.49 43.92 14.26
N THR A 177 9.49 44.00 13.41
CA THR A 177 10.52 42.98 13.13
C THR A 177 10.08 41.52 13.13
N GLN A 178 10.15 40.95 11.92
CA GLN A 178 10.52 39.58 11.58
C GLN A 178 11.24 38.82 12.71
N ALA A 179 10.72 37.64 13.05
CA ALA A 179 11.45 36.37 12.97
C ALA A 179 10.63 35.24 13.63
N ALA A 180 10.78 34.03 13.08
CA ALA A 180 10.30 32.74 13.56
C ALA A 180 8.87 32.37 13.09
N ILE A 181 8.59 31.20 12.50
CA ILE A 181 9.25 29.89 12.63
C ILE A 181 9.06 29.10 11.31
N VAL A 182 10.16 28.89 10.59
CA VAL A 182 10.38 27.73 9.71
C VAL A 182 11.33 26.82 10.47
N ARG A 183 11.09 25.51 10.54
CA ARG A 183 12.10 24.53 11.00
C ARG A 183 13.19 24.38 9.92
N GLY A 184 13.89 25.48 9.64
CA GLY A 184 15.07 25.53 8.80
C GLY A 184 16.32 25.41 9.67
N THR A 185 17.42 25.01 9.04
CA THR A 185 18.76 25.09 9.58
C THR A 185 18.97 26.42 10.31
N LEU A 186 19.54 26.37 11.52
CA LEU A 186 19.86 27.56 12.31
C LEU A 186 20.79 28.47 11.50
N ASP A 187 20.64 29.78 11.69
CA ASP A 187 21.66 30.75 11.25
C ASP A 187 23.02 30.45 11.90
N ALA A 188 24.08 31.02 11.34
CA ALA A 188 25.45 30.68 11.74
C ALA A 188 25.73 30.92 13.24
N ASP A 189 25.18 31.98 13.83
CA ASP A 189 25.44 32.35 15.22
C ASP A 189 24.67 31.43 16.19
N ASN A 190 23.42 31.10 15.87
CA ASN A 190 22.62 30.16 16.64
C ASN A 190 23.11 28.71 16.48
N SER A 191 23.56 28.33 15.29
CA SER A 191 24.21 27.04 15.02
C SER A 191 25.49 26.89 15.85
N HIS A 192 26.31 27.94 15.91
CA HIS A 192 27.54 27.94 16.69
C HIS A 192 27.28 27.78 18.20
N SER A 193 26.28 28.50 18.73
CA SER A 193 25.89 28.43 20.14
C SER A 193 25.34 27.05 20.51
N MET A 194 24.47 26.49 19.66
CA MET A 194 23.91 25.14 19.84
C MET A 194 25.00 24.05 19.72
N ARG A 195 25.98 24.24 18.84
CA ARG A 195 27.14 23.35 18.72
C ARG A 195 27.96 23.33 20.01
N LEU A 196 28.26 24.49 20.59
CA LEU A 196 29.02 24.55 21.85
C LEU A 196 28.28 23.83 22.98
N GLN A 197 26.96 23.99 23.06
CA GLN A 197 26.12 23.28 24.03
C GLN A 197 26.16 21.77 23.81
N LEU A 198 25.93 21.29 22.59
CA LEU A 198 25.97 19.86 22.27
C LEU A 198 27.35 19.24 22.49
N GLN A 199 28.42 19.97 22.20
CA GLN A 199 29.79 19.52 22.44
C GLN A 199 30.07 19.39 23.94
N SER A 200 29.58 20.33 24.76
CA SER A 200 29.64 20.21 26.22
C SER A 200 28.86 19.01 26.74
N ASP A 201 27.65 18.79 26.23
CA ASP A 201 26.81 17.65 26.60
C ASP A 201 27.48 16.31 26.27
N ILE A 202 28.06 16.17 25.07
CA ILE A 202 28.82 14.97 24.66
C ILE A 202 30.02 14.73 25.58
N ASN A 203 30.73 15.80 25.96
CA ASN A 203 31.88 15.70 26.84
C ASN A 203 31.51 15.30 28.28
N ALA A 204 30.32 15.70 28.75
CA ALA A 204 29.82 15.38 30.08
C ALA A 204 29.39 13.91 30.25
N LEU A 205 29.13 13.19 29.15
CA LEU A 205 28.74 11.77 29.19
C LEU A 205 29.98 10.89 29.50
N THR A 206 29.86 10.00 30.48
CA THR A 206 30.99 9.19 30.99
C THR A 206 30.86 7.71 30.68
N THR A 207 29.69 7.22 30.27
CA THR A 207 29.46 5.81 29.93
C THR A 207 28.98 5.65 28.48
N ILE A 208 29.22 4.47 27.91
CA ILE A 208 28.78 4.13 26.55
C ILE A 208 27.24 4.04 26.48
N GLU A 209 26.60 3.55 27.55
CA GLU A 209 25.14 3.41 27.63
C GLU A 209 24.43 4.77 27.63
N ASP A 210 24.95 5.76 28.37
CA ASP A 210 24.40 7.12 28.40
C ASP A 210 24.56 7.82 27.03
N LEU A 211 25.68 7.55 26.35
CA LEU A 211 25.96 8.09 25.01
C LEU A 211 25.02 7.50 23.95
N GLN A 212 24.69 6.20 24.05
CA GLN A 212 23.71 5.54 23.20
C GLN A 212 22.28 6.05 23.46
N LEU A 213 21.91 6.25 24.72
CA LEU A 213 20.58 6.77 25.09
C LEU A 213 20.35 8.19 24.54
N ARG A 214 21.40 9.02 24.52
CA ARG A 214 21.33 10.41 24.02
C ARG A 214 21.55 10.56 22.52
N ALA A 215 21.99 9.50 21.83
CA ALA A 215 22.32 9.54 20.40
C ALA A 215 21.15 10.04 19.53
N THR A 216 19.91 9.63 19.82
CA THR A 216 18.75 10.06 19.03
C THR A 216 18.44 11.55 19.17
N ASP A 217 18.70 12.13 20.34
CA ASP A 217 18.43 13.54 20.62
C ASP A 217 19.54 14.42 20.05
N ILE A 218 20.80 13.98 20.15
CA ILE A 218 21.95 14.64 19.53
C ILE A 218 21.79 14.65 18.01
N LEU A 219 21.32 13.55 17.39
CA LEU A 219 21.07 13.48 15.95
C LEU A 219 19.94 14.44 15.51
N LYS A 220 18.85 14.54 16.28
CA LYS A 220 17.78 15.50 16.00
C LYS A 220 18.26 16.96 16.10
N ALA A 221 19.14 17.25 17.05
CA ALA A 221 19.72 18.58 17.22
C ALA A 221 20.75 18.91 16.13
N LYS A 222 21.60 17.95 15.75
CA LYS A 222 22.57 18.07 14.65
C LYS A 222 21.91 18.42 13.32
N ASN A 223 20.75 17.82 13.02
CA ASN A 223 20.00 18.10 11.79
C ASN A 223 19.45 19.54 11.71
N ARG A 224 19.62 20.35 12.75
CA ARG A 224 19.30 21.79 12.77
C ARG A 224 20.54 22.67 12.63
N LEU A 225 21.75 22.12 12.68
CA LEU A 225 23.00 22.87 12.56
C LEU A 225 23.40 23.07 11.10
N VAL A 226 24.18 24.11 10.84
CA VAL A 226 24.86 24.31 9.56
C VAL A 226 25.86 23.16 9.33
N ALA A 227 26.09 22.78 8.08
CA ALA A 227 26.90 21.61 7.70
C ALA A 227 28.32 21.59 8.31
N SER A 228 28.94 22.76 8.51
CA SER A 228 30.25 22.88 9.18
C SER A 228 30.17 22.48 10.65
N ASP A 229 29.17 22.96 11.38
CA ASP A 229 28.98 22.68 12.80
C ASP A 229 28.49 21.25 13.05
N ALA A 230 27.64 20.73 12.16
CA ALA A 230 27.18 19.35 12.19
C ALA A 230 28.35 18.35 12.10
N LYS A 231 29.34 18.61 11.24
CA LYS A 231 30.56 17.77 11.12
C LYS A 231 31.39 17.76 12.40
N LEU A 232 31.51 18.91 13.09
CA LEU A 232 32.25 19.01 14.35
C LEU A 232 31.58 18.19 15.47
N ILE A 233 30.24 18.11 15.48
CA ILE A 233 29.51 17.26 16.44
C ILE A 233 29.66 15.77 16.13
N GLU A 234 29.71 15.37 14.86
CA GLU A 234 30.00 13.98 14.48
C GLU A 234 31.40 13.55 14.90
N GLN A 235 32.40 14.42 14.72
CA GLN A 235 33.76 14.20 15.20
C GLN A 235 33.80 14.07 16.72
N ALA A 236 33.21 15.02 17.45
CA ALA A 236 33.17 14.95 18.91
C ALA A 236 32.49 13.67 19.45
N PHE A 237 31.41 13.21 18.80
CA PHE A 237 30.73 11.99 19.19
C PHE A 237 31.57 10.74 18.92
N THR A 238 32.24 10.67 17.75
CA THR A 238 33.11 9.54 17.38
C THR A 238 34.34 9.47 18.26
N ASP A 239 35.00 10.59 18.52
CA ASP A 239 36.15 10.68 19.43
C ASP A 239 35.77 10.24 20.85
N LYS A 240 34.59 10.66 21.33
CA LYS A 240 34.09 10.27 22.66
C LYS A 240 33.77 8.79 22.75
N MET A 241 33.16 8.20 21.72
CA MET A 241 32.90 6.75 21.63
C MET A 241 34.22 5.96 21.71
N VAL A 242 35.23 6.35 20.94
CA VAL A 242 36.55 5.69 20.95
C VAL A 242 37.24 5.85 22.31
N ALA A 243 37.18 7.04 22.92
CA ALA A 243 37.74 7.28 24.24
C ALA A 243 37.10 6.40 25.33
N LEU A 244 35.78 6.20 25.29
CA LEU A 244 35.06 5.36 26.26
C LEU A 244 35.27 3.86 26.00
N GLN A 245 35.44 3.44 24.74
CA GLN A 245 35.83 2.06 24.38
C GLN A 245 37.24 1.72 24.84
N ASN A 246 38.18 2.67 24.77
CA ASN A 246 39.56 2.47 25.24
C ASN A 246 39.70 2.50 26.78
N GLN A 247 38.67 2.97 27.50
CA GLN A 247 38.63 2.98 28.97
C GLN A 247 38.10 1.67 29.56
N THR A 248 37.66 0.70 28.74
CA THR A 248 37.28 -0.64 29.21
C THR A 248 38.50 -1.57 29.16
N PRO A 249 39.12 -1.97 30.29
CA PRO A 249 40.26 -2.86 30.28
C PRO A 249 39.81 -4.27 29.89
N GLY A 250 40.39 -4.81 28.81
CA GLY A 250 40.16 -6.18 28.37
C GLY A 250 40.71 -7.23 29.34
N LYS A 251 40.00 -8.35 29.46
CA LYS A 251 40.61 -9.62 29.87
C LYS A 251 41.54 -10.09 28.73
N ASN A 252 42.85 -10.07 29.03
CA ASN A 252 43.98 -10.77 28.39
C ASN A 252 43.62 -12.17 27.83
N ALA A 253 44.32 -12.80 26.89
CA ALA A 253 45.42 -12.50 25.98
C ALA A 253 45.59 -13.72 25.02
N HIS A 254 46.26 -13.48 23.89
CA HIS A 254 46.70 -14.40 22.83
C HIS A 254 47.61 -15.57 23.31
N PRO A 255 47.89 -16.59 22.47
CA PRO A 255 49.09 -16.50 21.64
C PRO A 255 48.93 -17.01 20.20
N SER A 256 49.68 -16.32 19.33
CA SER A 256 50.01 -16.65 17.95
C SER A 256 51.06 -17.77 17.88
N ILE A 257 51.06 -18.56 16.80
CA ILE A 257 52.23 -19.34 16.35
C ILE A 257 52.44 -19.02 14.86
N GLU A 258 53.69 -18.71 14.53
CA GLU A 258 54.23 -18.33 13.23
C GLU A 258 54.45 -19.51 12.26
N ASP A 259 54.48 -19.14 10.97
CA ASP A 259 55.26 -19.69 9.85
C ASP A 259 55.28 -21.19 9.53
N SER A 260 54.79 -21.53 8.32
CA SER A 260 55.50 -22.37 7.35
C SER A 260 54.82 -22.31 5.97
N LYS A 261 55.55 -21.82 4.96
CA LYS A 261 55.35 -22.16 3.54
C LYS A 261 56.01 -23.53 3.30
N PRO A 262 55.50 -24.38 2.39
CA PRO A 262 56.12 -24.36 1.06
C PRO A 262 55.12 -24.52 -0.10
N SER A 263 55.55 -24.05 -1.26
CA SER A 263 54.97 -24.32 -2.58
C SER A 263 55.18 -25.78 -2.99
N ASP A 264 54.24 -26.42 -3.70
CA ASP A 264 54.52 -27.06 -5.00
C ASP A 264 53.24 -27.41 -5.79
N ASN A 265 53.41 -27.41 -7.11
CA ASN A 265 52.54 -27.82 -8.21
C ASN A 265 51.56 -28.96 -7.95
N SER A 266 50.38 -28.90 -8.59
CA SER A 266 49.94 -29.85 -9.64
C SER A 266 48.46 -29.68 -10.01
N GLN A 267 48.19 -29.13 -11.19
CA GLN A 267 47.10 -29.60 -12.07
C GLN A 267 47.80 -30.21 -13.29
N PRO A 268 47.31 -31.32 -13.89
CA PRO A 268 46.13 -31.21 -14.77
C PRO A 268 45.21 -32.45 -14.97
N THR A 269 43.96 -32.14 -15.34
CA THR A 269 43.05 -32.79 -16.35
C THR A 269 42.37 -34.17 -16.05
N PRO A 270 41.37 -34.63 -16.85
CA PRO A 270 39.91 -34.51 -16.56
C PRO A 270 39.16 -35.89 -16.60
N PRO A 271 37.81 -35.91 -16.51
CA PRO A 271 37.08 -36.75 -17.48
C PRO A 271 35.82 -36.06 -18.04
N ILE A 272 35.69 -35.99 -19.37
CA ILE A 272 34.86 -36.86 -20.24
C ILE A 272 33.34 -36.60 -20.16
N ILE A 273 32.92 -35.73 -21.07
CA ILE A 273 31.76 -35.76 -21.99
C ILE A 273 30.70 -36.85 -21.71
N SER A 274 29.45 -36.42 -21.52
CA SER A 274 28.26 -37.15 -21.97
C SER A 274 27.18 -36.16 -22.45
N ALA A 275 26.78 -36.34 -23.71
CA ALA A 275 25.88 -35.47 -24.48
C ALA A 275 24.38 -35.67 -24.10
N PRO A 276 23.47 -34.76 -24.53
CA PRO A 276 22.16 -34.61 -23.93
C PRO A 276 21.06 -35.49 -24.56
N VAL A 277 20.13 -35.94 -23.72
CA VAL A 277 18.89 -36.60 -24.12
C VAL A 277 17.92 -35.57 -24.71
N ARG A 278 17.46 -35.83 -25.94
CA ARG A 278 16.49 -35.05 -26.72
C ARG A 278 15.12 -35.02 -26.04
N SER A 279 14.53 -33.83 -25.90
CA SER A 279 13.10 -33.62 -25.69
C SER A 279 12.37 -33.38 -27.02
N PRO A 280 11.14 -33.89 -27.24
CA PRO A 280 10.40 -33.69 -28.49
C PRO A 280 9.83 -32.27 -28.63
N LYS A 281 9.93 -31.73 -29.84
CA LYS A 281 9.32 -30.45 -30.28
C LYS A 281 7.82 -30.63 -30.51
N GLU A 282 6.98 -29.90 -29.79
CA GLU A 282 5.59 -29.62 -30.21
C GLU A 282 5.45 -28.19 -30.74
N GLN A 283 4.97 -28.09 -31.98
CA GLN A 283 4.73 -26.84 -32.70
C GLN A 283 3.34 -26.29 -32.35
N ARG A 284 3.27 -25.13 -31.67
CA ARG A 284 2.02 -24.37 -31.51
C ARG A 284 1.70 -23.59 -32.80
N LYS A 285 0.68 -24.04 -33.54
CA LYS A 285 0.03 -23.27 -34.62
C LYS A 285 -0.89 -22.20 -34.03
N LYS A 286 -0.79 -20.96 -34.55
CA LYS A 286 -1.67 -19.82 -34.27
C LYS A 286 -3.07 -20.02 -34.89
N PRO A 287 -4.18 -19.53 -34.29
CA PRO A 287 -5.39 -19.27 -35.03
C PRO A 287 -5.54 -17.80 -35.42
N ARG A 288 -5.89 -17.58 -36.69
CA ARG A 288 -6.23 -16.29 -37.32
C ARG A 288 -7.67 -15.87 -36.98
N LYS A 289 -7.85 -14.55 -36.87
CA LYS A 289 -9.10 -13.79 -36.92
C LYS A 289 -9.95 -14.16 -38.16
N ARG A 290 -11.28 -14.29 -37.98
CA ARG A 290 -12.29 -13.91 -39.00
C ARG A 290 -13.59 -13.47 -38.32
N LYS A 291 -14.29 -12.58 -39.03
CA LYS A 291 -15.36 -11.66 -38.65
C LYS A 291 -16.59 -12.03 -39.48
N GLY A 292 -17.82 -11.85 -38.97
CA GLY A 292 -19.02 -11.63 -39.80
C GLY A 292 -20.27 -12.47 -39.49
N ASN A 293 -21.27 -11.77 -38.94
CA ASN A 293 -22.74 -11.82 -39.09
C ASN A 293 -23.48 -13.04 -39.66
N GLY A 294 -24.65 -13.30 -39.06
CA GLY A 294 -25.94 -13.08 -39.77
C GLY A 294 -26.88 -14.29 -39.93
N ASP A 295 -27.97 -14.27 -39.16
CA ASP A 295 -29.37 -14.61 -39.50
C ASP A 295 -29.79 -16.02 -39.98
N ALA A 296 -30.47 -16.73 -39.05
CA ALA A 296 -31.87 -17.19 -39.05
C ALA A 296 -32.55 -17.97 -40.23
N VAL A 297 -33.52 -18.83 -39.81
CA VAL A 297 -34.73 -19.36 -40.52
C VAL A 297 -34.51 -20.69 -41.30
N VAL A 298 -35.34 -21.76 -41.33
CA VAL A 298 -36.47 -22.39 -40.58
C VAL A 298 -36.76 -23.76 -41.28
N SER A 299 -37.15 -24.78 -40.50
CA SER A 299 -37.98 -26.00 -40.79
C SER A 299 -37.73 -26.88 -42.05
N THR A 300 -37.99 -28.19 -42.13
CA THR A 300 -39.05 -29.11 -41.66
C THR A 300 -38.51 -30.57 -41.75
N SER A 301 -38.64 -31.43 -40.73
CA SER A 301 -39.70 -32.46 -40.47
C SER A 301 -39.53 -33.84 -41.14
N GLY A 302 -39.64 -34.92 -40.33
CA GLY A 302 -39.98 -36.30 -40.76
C GLY A 302 -38.94 -37.38 -40.41
N VAL A 303 -38.87 -37.91 -39.16
CA VAL A 303 -39.48 -39.18 -38.66
C VAL A 303 -38.84 -40.43 -39.32
N VAL A 304 -38.16 -41.35 -38.62
CA VAL A 304 -38.72 -42.47 -37.82
C VAL A 304 -37.74 -42.96 -36.71
N GLU A 305 -38.30 -43.16 -35.50
CA GLU A 305 -38.06 -44.16 -34.42
C GLU A 305 -37.20 -45.40 -34.76
N THR A 306 -36.50 -46.14 -33.88
CA THR A 306 -36.28 -46.26 -32.42
C THR A 306 -35.10 -47.25 -32.29
N ILE A 307 -34.26 -47.16 -31.27
CA ILE A 307 -33.69 -48.28 -30.47
C ILE A 307 -32.63 -47.72 -29.51
N SER A 308 -32.83 -48.04 -28.24
CA SER A 308 -31.96 -47.81 -27.09
C SER A 308 -30.53 -48.26 -27.37
N THR A 309 -29.54 -47.42 -27.04
CA THR A 309 -28.23 -47.89 -26.59
C THR A 309 -27.47 -46.77 -25.88
N GLU A 310 -26.89 -47.20 -24.78
CA GLU A 310 -25.93 -46.54 -23.91
C GLU A 310 -24.92 -45.68 -24.66
N ARG A 311 -24.70 -44.45 -24.17
CA ARG A 311 -23.60 -43.59 -24.62
C ARG A 311 -22.69 -43.24 -23.44
N ALA A 312 -21.60 -43.99 -23.40
CA ALA A 312 -20.23 -43.51 -23.35
C ALA A 312 -20.00 -42.22 -22.54
N ILE A 313 -19.53 -42.46 -21.31
CA ILE A 313 -18.75 -41.56 -20.49
C ILE A 313 -17.44 -41.26 -21.22
N ASP A 314 -17.16 -40.00 -21.56
CA ASP A 314 -15.88 -39.35 -21.21
C ASP A 314 -15.90 -37.84 -21.51
N ALA A 315 -15.47 -37.05 -20.52
CA ALA A 315 -14.63 -35.85 -20.64
C ALA A 315 -14.65 -35.05 -19.33
N THR A 316 -13.98 -35.61 -18.31
CA THR A 316 -13.20 -34.89 -17.27
C THR A 316 -13.72 -33.52 -16.78
N GLU A 317 -14.78 -33.51 -15.98
CA GLU A 317 -14.99 -32.45 -14.99
C GLU A 317 -14.16 -32.78 -13.75
N LYS A 318 -13.22 -31.89 -13.37
CA LYS A 318 -12.52 -32.01 -12.09
C LYS A 318 -13.56 -32.03 -10.96
N PRO A 319 -13.51 -32.98 -10.01
CA PRO A 319 -14.50 -33.05 -8.94
C PRO A 319 -14.44 -31.77 -8.11
N LYS A 320 -15.57 -31.05 -8.08
CA LYS A 320 -15.78 -29.92 -7.18
C LYS A 320 -15.69 -30.49 -5.76
N ILE A 321 -14.68 -30.07 -5.01
CA ILE A 321 -14.51 -30.47 -3.61
C ILE A 321 -15.85 -30.21 -2.88
N ASP A 322 -16.45 -31.26 -2.32
CA ASP A 322 -17.61 -31.09 -1.46
C ASP A 322 -17.14 -30.49 -0.13
N LYS A 323 -17.20 -29.16 -0.06
CA LYS A 323 -16.76 -28.38 1.10
C LYS A 323 -17.59 -28.65 2.36
N SER A 324 -18.67 -29.41 2.25
CA SER A 324 -19.48 -29.82 3.40
C SER A 324 -18.90 -31.00 4.17
N GLU A 325 -17.92 -31.71 3.60
CA GLU A 325 -17.22 -32.85 4.24
C GLU A 325 -15.94 -32.43 4.99
N LEU A 326 -15.59 -31.13 4.99
CA LEU A 326 -14.43 -30.61 5.73
C LEU A 326 -14.79 -30.45 7.23
N ALA A 327 -13.86 -30.86 8.12
CA ALA A 327 -14.03 -30.80 9.58
C ALA A 327 -14.40 -29.41 10.14
N LEU A 328 -14.07 -28.34 9.41
CA LEU A 328 -14.57 -26.98 9.62
C LEU A 328 -14.98 -26.40 8.25
N GLY A 329 -16.25 -26.55 7.89
CA GLY A 329 -16.77 -26.04 6.60
C GLY A 329 -16.68 -24.52 6.48
N GLU A 330 -16.33 -24.02 5.29
CA GLU A 330 -16.41 -22.59 4.96
C GLU A 330 -17.86 -22.11 5.18
N PRO A 331 -18.12 -21.05 5.97
CA PRO A 331 -19.48 -20.57 6.23
C PRO A 331 -20.23 -20.35 4.91
N ARG A 332 -21.32 -21.09 4.70
CA ARG A 332 -22.13 -20.99 3.48
C ARG A 332 -22.72 -19.59 3.37
N ARG A 333 -22.56 -18.98 2.19
CA ARG A 333 -23.13 -17.67 1.87
C ARG A 333 -24.23 -17.86 0.84
N HIS A 334 -25.48 -17.76 1.28
CA HIS A 334 -26.63 -17.89 0.41
C HIS A 334 -26.81 -16.63 -0.43
N ARG A 335 -27.21 -16.82 -1.69
CA ARG A 335 -27.55 -15.76 -2.64
C ARG A 335 -28.97 -15.96 -3.12
N ASP A 336 -29.86 -15.05 -2.79
CA ASP A 336 -31.27 -15.12 -3.13
C ASP A 336 -31.80 -13.74 -3.54
N LYS A 337 -31.94 -13.57 -4.86
CA LYS A 337 -32.42 -12.32 -5.44
C LYS A 337 -33.91 -12.07 -5.12
N ALA A 338 -34.71 -13.12 -4.90
CA ALA A 338 -36.12 -12.96 -4.53
C ALA A 338 -36.23 -12.42 -3.10
N HIS A 339 -35.41 -12.93 -2.18
CA HIS A 339 -35.32 -12.41 -0.81
C HIS A 339 -34.90 -10.94 -0.76
N LEU A 340 -33.88 -10.54 -1.52
CA LEU A 340 -33.45 -9.13 -1.53
C LEU A 340 -34.56 -8.18 -2.02
N ARG A 341 -35.38 -8.61 -2.98
CA ARG A 341 -36.55 -7.84 -3.44
C ARG A 341 -37.63 -7.76 -2.38
N PHE A 342 -37.90 -8.87 -1.68
CA PHE A 342 -38.84 -8.89 -0.56
C PHE A 342 -38.39 -7.94 0.55
N VAL A 343 -37.11 -7.98 0.94
CA VAL A 343 -36.56 -7.07 1.95
C VAL A 343 -36.68 -5.61 1.51
N ALA A 344 -36.33 -5.27 0.26
CA ALA A 344 -36.48 -3.90 -0.25
C ALA A 344 -37.94 -3.42 -0.36
N SER A 345 -38.93 -4.34 -0.36
CA SER A 345 -40.34 -3.97 -0.33
C SER A 345 -40.87 -3.63 1.06
N GLN A 346 -40.15 -3.99 2.12
CA GLN A 346 -40.53 -3.68 3.51
C GLN A 346 -40.23 -2.23 3.87
N PRO A 347 -40.97 -1.62 4.81
CA PRO A 347 -40.65 -0.28 5.31
C PRO A 347 -39.32 -0.27 6.07
N CYS A 348 -38.68 0.90 6.15
CA CYS A 348 -37.43 1.07 6.88
C CYS A 348 -37.59 0.75 8.38
N LEU A 349 -36.74 -0.11 8.95
CA LEU A 349 -36.86 -0.54 10.36
C LEU A 349 -36.80 0.58 11.42
N ILE A 350 -36.37 1.79 11.06
CA ILE A 350 -36.11 2.88 12.00
C ILE A 350 -37.15 4.00 11.90
N CYS A 351 -37.69 4.24 10.70
CA CYS A 351 -38.64 5.34 10.48
C CYS A 351 -39.86 4.96 9.66
N ASP A 352 -40.04 3.67 9.38
CA ASP A 352 -41.16 3.09 8.62
C ASP A 352 -41.39 3.67 7.21
N ARG A 353 -40.44 4.46 6.70
CA ARG A 353 -40.53 5.06 5.37
C ARG A 353 -40.18 4.06 4.26
N SER A 354 -41.00 4.07 3.21
CA SER A 354 -40.73 3.48 1.90
C SER A 354 -40.38 4.58 0.88
N PRO A 355 -39.53 4.32 -0.14
CA PRO A 355 -38.87 3.05 -0.45
C PRO A 355 -37.67 2.75 0.47
N SER A 356 -37.45 1.47 0.75
CA SER A 356 -36.27 0.98 1.45
C SER A 356 -35.34 0.22 0.49
N ASP A 357 -34.06 0.15 0.87
CA ASP A 357 -33.05 -0.64 0.18
C ASP A 357 -32.63 -1.81 1.09
N ALA A 358 -32.32 -2.97 0.49
CA ALA A 358 -31.80 -4.12 1.22
C ALA A 358 -30.35 -3.86 1.66
N HIS A 359 -30.13 -3.77 2.97
CA HIS A 359 -28.83 -3.54 3.58
C HIS A 359 -28.23 -4.84 4.13
N HIS A 360 -27.06 -5.25 3.63
CA HIS A 360 -26.31 -6.39 4.17
C HIS A 360 -25.55 -6.02 5.44
N LEU A 361 -25.86 -6.71 6.54
CA LEU A 361 -25.11 -6.58 7.79
C LEU A 361 -23.66 -7.03 7.59
N ARG A 362 -22.67 -6.26 8.04
CA ARG A 362 -21.24 -6.53 7.76
C ARG A 362 -20.52 -7.36 8.82
N PHE A 363 -21.17 -7.59 9.95
CA PHE A 363 -20.59 -8.21 11.13
C PHE A 363 -21.10 -9.63 11.54
N PRO A 364 -22.19 -10.20 10.99
CA PRO A 364 -22.67 -11.53 11.41
C PRO A 364 -21.90 -12.69 10.76
N GLN A 365 -21.06 -12.43 9.75
CA GLN A 365 -20.18 -13.44 9.17
C GLN A 365 -18.73 -12.93 9.08
N PRO A 366 -17.72 -13.82 9.14
CA PRO A 366 -16.32 -13.46 8.92
C PRO A 366 -16.14 -12.74 7.59
N ARG A 367 -15.33 -11.68 7.57
CA ARG A 367 -15.02 -10.97 6.33
C ARG A 367 -14.23 -11.89 5.39
N ALA A 368 -14.67 -12.02 4.15
CA ALA A 368 -13.92 -12.73 3.10
C ALA A 368 -13.64 -11.79 1.93
N LEU A 369 -12.47 -11.94 1.33
CA LEU A 369 -12.02 -11.12 0.22
C LEU A 369 -13.01 -11.23 -0.95
N GLY A 370 -13.51 -10.09 -1.44
CA GLY A 370 -14.40 -10.02 -2.61
C GLY A 370 -15.80 -10.64 -2.43
N ARG A 371 -16.22 -11.02 -1.22
CA ARG A 371 -17.55 -11.63 -0.98
C ARG A 371 -18.35 -10.85 0.06
N LYS A 372 -19.57 -10.43 -0.33
CA LYS A 372 -20.58 -9.85 0.58
C LYS A 372 -21.05 -10.89 1.62
N THR A 373 -21.60 -10.43 2.74
CA THR A 373 -22.32 -11.27 3.71
C THR A 373 -23.44 -12.05 3.01
N SER A 374 -23.83 -13.21 3.56
CA SER A 374 -25.00 -13.98 3.12
C SER A 374 -26.26 -13.10 3.05
N ASP A 375 -27.14 -13.37 2.10
CA ASP A 375 -28.37 -12.57 1.90
C ASP A 375 -29.37 -12.77 3.06
N GLU A 376 -29.22 -13.82 3.88
CA GLU A 376 -30.00 -14.05 5.10
C GLU A 376 -29.80 -12.97 6.17
N PHE A 377 -28.69 -12.22 6.09
CA PHE A 377 -28.36 -11.13 7.00
C PHE A 377 -28.61 -9.79 6.32
N THR A 378 -29.82 -9.62 5.79
CA THR A 378 -30.25 -8.36 5.17
C THR A 378 -31.44 -7.74 5.87
N VAL A 379 -31.43 -6.41 5.97
CA VAL A 379 -32.47 -5.62 6.64
C VAL A 379 -32.92 -4.45 5.76
N PRO A 380 -34.18 -4.00 5.87
CA PRO A 380 -34.69 -2.86 5.10
C PRO A 380 -34.28 -1.54 5.75
N LEU A 381 -33.55 -0.70 5.02
CA LEU A 381 -33.19 0.65 5.44
C LEU A 381 -33.51 1.67 4.35
N CYS A 382 -34.11 2.81 4.71
CA CYS A 382 -34.28 3.92 3.77
C CYS A 382 -32.91 4.53 3.41
N ARG A 383 -32.82 5.23 2.28
CA ARG A 383 -31.57 5.85 1.80
C ARG A 383 -30.90 6.80 2.81
N ALA A 384 -31.66 7.42 3.70
CA ALA A 384 -31.12 8.30 4.74
C ALA A 384 -30.36 7.49 5.80
N HIS A 385 -31.05 6.55 6.47
CA HIS A 385 -30.44 5.70 7.49
C HIS A 385 -29.40 4.72 6.91
N HIS A 386 -29.58 4.29 5.67
CA HIS A 386 -28.57 3.49 4.98
C HIS A 386 -27.25 4.27 4.84
N ARG A 387 -27.32 5.55 4.42
CA ARG A 387 -26.13 6.42 4.34
C ARG A 387 -25.58 6.77 5.72
N GLU A 388 -26.44 7.01 6.70
CA GLU A 388 -26.04 7.29 8.07
C GLU A 388 -25.24 6.14 8.67
N ASN A 389 -25.72 4.91 8.53
CA ASN A 389 -25.00 3.71 8.97
C ASN A 389 -23.63 3.58 8.26
N HIS A 390 -23.55 3.85 6.96
CA HIS A 390 -22.26 3.86 6.24
C HIS A 390 -21.32 4.97 6.69
N ARG A 391 -21.84 6.15 7.06
CA ARG A 391 -21.04 7.28 7.57
C ARG A 391 -20.54 7.05 8.99
N PHE A 392 -21.34 6.41 9.83
CA PHE A 392 -20.97 6.08 11.21
C PHE A 392 -19.79 5.09 11.25
N GLY A 393 -19.72 4.18 10.27
CA GLY A 393 -18.57 3.29 10.06
C GLY A 393 -18.59 2.03 10.93
N ASP A 394 -18.83 2.18 12.24
CA ASP A 394 -19.06 1.05 13.16
C ASP A 394 -20.55 0.70 13.26
N GLU A 395 -20.93 -0.24 12.40
CA GLU A 395 -22.31 -0.69 12.27
C GLU A 395 -22.88 -1.28 13.57
N ARG A 396 -22.07 -1.98 14.40
CA ARG A 396 -22.58 -2.63 15.62
C ARG A 396 -23.06 -1.59 16.64
N THR A 397 -22.24 -0.58 16.88
CA THR A 397 -22.57 0.53 17.78
C THR A 397 -23.72 1.39 17.25
N TRP A 398 -23.87 1.50 15.92
CA TRP A 398 -24.99 2.22 15.33
C TRP A 398 -26.32 1.50 15.61
N TRP A 399 -26.38 0.18 15.41
CA TRP A 399 -27.58 -0.61 15.76
C TRP A 399 -27.88 -0.60 17.26
N GLN A 400 -26.86 -0.63 18.12
CA GLN A 400 -27.03 -0.47 19.57
C GLN A 400 -27.65 0.88 19.95
N ARG A 401 -27.24 1.97 19.28
CA ARG A 401 -27.82 3.31 19.51
C ARG A 401 -29.29 3.39 19.09
N VAL A 402 -29.67 2.64 18.05
CA VAL A 402 -31.06 2.54 17.57
C VAL A 402 -31.88 1.58 18.45
N ASN A 403 -31.24 0.86 19.38
CA ASN A 403 -31.86 -0.10 20.29
C ASN A 403 -32.66 -1.20 19.57
N LEU A 404 -32.13 -1.68 18.44
CA LEU A 404 -32.71 -2.77 17.65
C LEU A 404 -31.66 -3.86 17.42
N ASP A 405 -32.06 -5.14 17.50
CA ASP A 405 -31.22 -6.26 17.08
C ASP A 405 -31.45 -6.60 15.59
N PRO A 406 -30.55 -6.19 14.69
CA PRO A 406 -30.71 -6.43 13.26
C PRO A 406 -30.53 -7.91 12.88
N ILE A 407 -29.85 -8.73 13.71
CA ILE A 407 -29.66 -10.16 13.43
C ILE A 407 -30.99 -10.90 13.59
N GLU A 408 -31.73 -10.60 14.66
CA GLU A 408 -33.03 -11.22 14.88
C GLU A 408 -34.02 -10.84 13.77
N VAL A 409 -34.05 -9.56 13.37
CA VAL A 409 -34.93 -9.07 12.31
C VAL A 409 -34.61 -9.70 10.96
N SER A 410 -33.32 -9.74 10.58
CA SER A 410 -32.92 -10.38 9.32
C SER A 410 -33.27 -11.87 9.28
N ARG A 411 -33.14 -12.60 10.39
CA ARG A 411 -33.56 -14.01 10.49
C ARG A 411 -35.07 -14.18 10.35
N LYS A 412 -35.88 -13.30 10.97
CA LYS A 412 -37.35 -13.30 10.81
C LYS A 412 -37.75 -13.08 9.35
N LEU A 413 -37.14 -12.09 8.69
CA LEU A 413 -37.38 -11.81 7.28
C LEU A 413 -36.97 -12.99 6.37
N TRP A 414 -35.83 -13.62 6.66
CA TRP A 414 -35.35 -14.79 5.93
C TRP A 414 -36.30 -15.98 6.03
N THR A 415 -36.83 -16.24 7.24
CA THR A 415 -37.81 -17.29 7.48
C THR A 415 -39.14 -16.98 6.78
N SER A 416 -39.59 -15.73 6.85
CA SER A 416 -40.83 -15.28 6.20
C SER A 416 -40.78 -15.44 4.68
N THR A 417 -39.69 -15.04 4.01
CA THR A 417 -39.58 -15.22 2.55
C THR A 417 -39.62 -16.68 2.13
N ARG A 418 -39.14 -17.60 2.98
CA ARG A 418 -39.04 -19.04 2.67
C ARG A 418 -40.24 -19.85 3.13
N GLY A 419 -40.97 -19.38 4.13
CA GLY A 419 -42.25 -19.94 4.57
C GLY A 419 -43.44 -19.53 3.70
N LEU A 420 -43.21 -18.62 2.73
CA LEU A 420 -44.20 -18.20 1.71
C LEU A 420 -44.11 -19.05 0.41
N LYS A 421 -43.55 -20.26 0.48
CA LYS A 421 -43.49 -21.21 -0.64
C LYS A 421 -44.51 -22.31 -0.53
#